data_AF-A0AAW0YBJ2-F1
#
_entry.id   AF-A0AAW0YBJ2-F1
#
_cell.length_a   1.000
_cell.length_b   1.000
_cell.length_c   1.000
_cell.angle_alpha   90.00
_cell.angle_beta   90.00
_cell.angle_gamma   90.00
#
_symmetry.space_group_name_H-M   'P 1'
#
loop_
_entity.id
_entity.type
_entity.pdbx_description
1 polymer ?
#
loop_
_entity_poly.entity_id
_entity_poly.type
_entity_poly.pdbx_seq_one_letter_code
_entity_poly.pdbx_strand_id
1 'polypeptide(L)'
;QTFPGNVNTYLEQKNVLSPPLTASKVRFIPVSPHPRTICLRVEIYGCNTTGGVVSYSGVDGMVRDPGFLLADDSYDGARGPGLLRNGLGQLYDGELGKPLNYLQLQAYGR
;
A
#
# COMPACT_ATOMS: atom_id res chain seq x y z
N GLN A 1 0.46 8.33 5.93
CA GLN A 1 0.02 8.93 4.66
C GLN A 1 -1.21 9.79 4.93
N THR A 2 -1.33 10.93 4.26
CA THR A 2 -2.50 11.80 4.34
C THR A 2 -3.15 11.85 2.97
N PHE A 3 -4.48 11.74 2.93
CA PHE A 3 -5.25 11.80 1.69
C PHE A 3 -5.99 13.13 1.60
N PRO A 4 -6.10 13.74 0.41
CA PRO A 4 -6.94 14.91 0.23
C PRO A 4 -8.40 14.56 0.55
N GLY A 5 -9.07 15.49 1.24
CA GLY A 5 -10.50 15.44 1.49
C GLY A 5 -11.29 16.32 0.52
N ASN A 6 -12.61 16.33 0.67
CA ASN A 6 -13.49 17.20 -0.08
C ASN A 6 -13.28 18.69 0.30
N VAL A 7 -13.40 19.56 -0.70
CA VAL A 7 -13.32 21.02 -0.53
C VAL A 7 -14.70 21.67 -0.38
N ASN A 8 -15.77 20.96 -0.75
CA ASN A 8 -17.17 21.39 -0.68
C ASN A 8 -18.07 20.22 -0.23
N THR A 9 -19.36 20.47 -0.03
CA THR A 9 -20.30 19.51 0.56
C THR A 9 -21.03 18.60 -0.43
N TYR A 10 -20.81 18.77 -1.75
CA TYR A 10 -21.61 18.12 -2.79
C TYR A 10 -20.79 17.29 -3.78
N LEU A 11 -19.47 17.51 -3.88
CA LEU A 11 -18.57 16.66 -4.64
C LEU A 11 -17.83 15.68 -3.72
N GLU A 12 -17.75 14.44 -4.16
CA GLU A 12 -16.93 13.42 -3.54
C GLU A 12 -15.44 13.63 -3.85
N GLN A 13 -14.60 13.22 -2.92
CA GLN A 13 -13.17 13.08 -3.15
C GLN A 13 -12.82 11.60 -3.13
N LYS A 14 -12.40 11.07 -4.29
CA LYS A 14 -11.96 9.68 -4.43
C LYS A 14 -10.46 9.57 -4.19
N ASN A 15 -10.05 8.65 -3.32
CA ASN A 15 -8.65 8.31 -3.07
C ASN A 15 -8.42 6.85 -3.43
N VAL A 16 -7.50 6.58 -4.35
CA VAL A 16 -7.09 5.22 -4.69
C VAL A 16 -5.94 4.81 -3.78
N LEU A 17 -6.10 3.68 -3.10
CA LEU A 17 -5.06 3.10 -2.27
C LEU A 17 -4.22 2.17 -3.16
N SER A 18 -2.95 2.52 -3.34
CA SER A 18 -1.99 1.69 -4.07
C SER A 18 -0.72 1.60 -3.21
N PRO A 19 -0.38 0.40 -2.71
CA PRO A 19 -1.10 -0.87 -2.88
C PRO A 19 -2.45 -0.91 -2.13
N PRO A 20 -3.35 -1.85 -2.49
CA PRO A 20 -4.59 -2.05 -1.75
C PRO A 20 -4.32 -2.52 -0.32
N LEU A 21 -5.25 -2.23 0.61
CA LEU A 21 -5.15 -2.66 2.00
C LEU A 21 -6.03 -3.89 2.25
N THR A 22 -5.47 -4.87 2.95
CA THR A 22 -6.24 -6.00 3.50
C THR A 22 -6.55 -5.74 4.96
N ALA A 23 -7.82 -5.51 5.31
CA ALA A 23 -8.20 -5.16 6.68
C ALA A 23 -9.62 -5.64 7.04
N SER A 24 -9.83 -5.95 8.31
CA SER A 24 -11.16 -6.22 8.89
C SER A 24 -11.81 -4.98 9.52
N LYS A 25 -11.02 -3.93 9.78
CA LYS A 25 -11.47 -2.67 10.40
C LYS A 25 -10.73 -1.51 9.75
N VAL A 26 -11.46 -0.44 9.43
CA VAL A 26 -10.90 0.79 8.85
C VAL A 26 -11.25 1.96 9.77
N ARG A 27 -10.27 2.81 10.06
CA ARG A 27 -10.44 4.01 10.88
C ARG A 27 -10.09 5.25 10.06
N PHE A 28 -11.06 6.16 9.93
CA PHE A 28 -10.87 7.47 9.30
C PHE A 28 -10.55 8.49 10.39
N ILE A 29 -9.41 9.18 10.25
CA ILE A 29 -9.01 10.26 11.15
C ILE A 29 -9.09 11.56 10.35
N PRO A 30 -10.16 12.37 10.51
CA PRO A 30 -10.26 13.65 9.83
C PRO A 30 -9.18 14.61 10.34
N VAL A 31 -8.48 15.26 9.42
CA VAL A 31 -7.48 16.29 9.72
C VAL A 31 -7.85 17.55 8.95
N SER A 32 -7.80 18.70 9.63
CA SER A 32 -7.94 20.00 8.99
C SER A 32 -6.83 20.94 9.47
N PRO A 33 -6.23 21.75 8.58
CA PRO A 33 -5.24 22.74 8.98
C PRO A 33 -5.82 23.88 9.83
N HIS A 34 -7.15 24.07 9.80
CA HIS A 34 -7.83 25.12 10.56
C HIS A 34 -8.88 24.50 11.49
N PRO A 35 -9.10 25.08 12.69
CA PRO A 35 -10.13 24.61 13.60
C PRO A 35 -11.51 24.83 12.98
N ARG A 36 -12.18 23.73 12.60
CA ARG A 36 -13.53 23.72 12.05
C ARG A 36 -14.24 22.43 12.42
N THR A 37 -15.57 22.46 12.44
CA THR A 37 -16.36 21.23 12.51
C THR A 37 -16.18 20.44 11.21
N ILE A 38 -15.84 19.16 11.32
CA ILE A 38 -15.63 18.27 10.17
C ILE A 38 -16.77 17.25 10.15
N CYS A 39 -17.37 17.07 8.99
CA CYS A 39 -18.36 16.02 8.73
C CYS A 39 -17.81 15.09 7.65
N LEU A 40 -18.04 13.78 7.79
CA LEU A 40 -17.62 12.78 6.81
C LEU A 40 -18.81 11.91 6.41
N ARG A 41 -18.90 11.64 5.11
CA ARG A 41 -19.69 10.54 4.53
C ARG A 41 -18.72 9.74 3.69
N VAL A 42 -18.57 8.45 3.99
CA VAL A 42 -17.54 7.59 3.41
C VAL A 42 -18.18 6.39 2.73
N GLU A 43 -17.54 5.95 1.65
CA GLU A 43 -17.84 4.70 0.94
C GLU A 43 -16.51 3.99 0.69
N ILE A 44 -16.47 2.67 0.88
CA ILE A 44 -15.24 1.88 0.72
C ILE A 44 -15.45 0.92 -0.44
N TYR A 45 -14.59 1.02 -1.44
CA TYR A 45 -14.60 0.13 -2.59
C TYR A 45 -13.49 -0.91 -2.44
N GLY A 46 -13.84 -2.19 -2.60
CA GLY A 46 -12.90 -3.30 -2.50
C GLY A 46 -13.56 -4.63 -2.83
N CYS A 47 -12.85 -5.71 -2.52
CA CYS A 47 -13.34 -7.08 -2.67
C CYS A 47 -13.05 -7.89 -1.39
N ASN A 48 -13.72 -9.02 -1.25
CA ASN A 48 -13.40 -9.96 -0.19
C ASN A 48 -12.06 -10.63 -0.47
N THR A 49 -11.22 -10.70 0.55
CA THR A 49 -9.94 -11.39 0.49
C THR A 49 -10.16 -12.89 0.24
N THR A 50 -9.45 -13.46 -0.74
CA THR A 50 -9.53 -14.89 -1.10
C THR A 50 -8.19 -15.58 -0.80
N GLY A 51 -8.22 -16.82 -0.29
CA GLY A 51 -7.01 -17.60 -0.02
C GLY A 51 -6.58 -17.70 1.46
N GLY A 52 -7.26 -16.99 2.38
CA GLY A 52 -7.14 -17.24 3.83
C GLY A 52 -5.79 -16.90 4.47
N VAL A 53 -4.89 -16.23 3.74
CA VAL A 53 -3.61 -15.77 4.28
C VAL A 53 -3.87 -14.56 5.17
N VAL A 54 -3.50 -14.68 6.45
CA VAL A 54 -3.65 -13.61 7.44
C VAL A 54 -2.34 -12.86 7.65
N SER A 55 -1.21 -13.54 7.44
CA SER A 55 0.12 -12.96 7.41
C SER A 55 1.12 -13.96 6.80
N TYR A 56 2.25 -13.47 6.34
CA TYR A 56 3.43 -14.27 6.06
C TYR A 56 4.64 -13.79 6.88
N SER A 57 5.69 -14.60 6.87
CA SER A 57 6.99 -14.26 7.41
C SER A 57 8.06 -14.74 6.44
N GLY A 58 9.15 -13.99 6.32
CA GLY A 58 10.15 -14.26 5.30
C GLY A 58 11.38 -13.39 5.47
N VAL A 59 12.41 -13.70 4.71
CA VAL A 59 13.63 -12.87 4.66
C VAL A 59 13.30 -11.58 3.91
N ASP A 60 13.70 -10.43 4.44
CA ASP A 60 13.53 -9.17 3.72
C ASP A 60 14.44 -9.18 2.48
N GLY A 61 13.95 -8.58 1.39
CA GLY A 61 14.67 -8.60 0.14
C GLY A 61 15.99 -7.83 0.21
N MET A 62 16.91 -8.20 -0.66
CA MET A 62 18.23 -7.57 -0.76
C MET A 62 18.43 -6.92 -2.13
N VAL A 63 19.39 -6.00 -2.18
CA VAL A 63 19.86 -5.45 -3.45
C VAL A 63 20.53 -6.56 -4.26
N ARG A 64 20.13 -6.70 -5.52
CA ARG A 64 20.78 -7.59 -6.48
C ARG A 64 21.31 -6.82 -7.67
N ASP A 65 22.42 -7.28 -8.23
CA ASP A 65 23.00 -6.70 -9.44
C ASP A 65 21.96 -6.62 -10.57
N PRO A 66 21.85 -5.49 -11.30
CA PRO A 66 22.72 -4.30 -11.32
C PRO A 66 22.39 -3.19 -10.30
N GLY A 67 21.70 -3.49 -9.20
CA GLY A 67 21.35 -2.51 -8.14
C GLY A 67 19.85 -2.43 -7.82
N PHE A 68 19.06 -3.43 -8.21
CA PHE A 68 17.64 -3.48 -7.88
C PHE A 68 17.44 -3.94 -6.45
N LEU A 69 16.77 -3.11 -5.64
CA LEU A 69 16.28 -3.51 -4.33
C LEU A 69 15.04 -4.40 -4.51
N LEU A 70 15.14 -5.65 -4.09
CA LEU A 70 14.03 -6.61 -4.15
C LEU A 70 13.27 -6.71 -2.81
N ALA A 71 13.29 -5.64 -2.02
CA ALA A 71 12.63 -5.59 -0.72
C ALA A 71 11.11 -5.61 -0.88
N ASP A 72 10.45 -6.06 0.17
CA ASP A 72 9.00 -5.98 0.26
C ASP A 72 8.59 -4.59 0.71
N ASP A 73 8.44 -3.66 -0.22
CA ASP A 73 8.26 -2.24 0.11
C ASP A 73 6.91 -1.93 0.78
N SER A 74 5.88 -2.73 0.49
CA SER A 74 4.54 -2.55 1.07
C SER A 74 4.29 -3.37 2.33
N TYR A 75 5.29 -4.09 2.82
CA TYR A 75 5.14 -4.95 3.99
C TYR A 75 4.67 -4.19 5.23
N ASP A 76 3.51 -4.57 5.75
CA ASP A 76 2.80 -3.88 6.85
C ASP A 76 3.06 -4.47 8.24
N GLY A 77 3.85 -5.54 8.32
CA GLY A 77 4.21 -6.22 9.57
C GLY A 77 5.49 -5.70 10.22
N ALA A 78 5.99 -6.47 11.18
CA ALA A 78 7.22 -6.14 11.89
C ALA A 78 8.46 -6.47 11.03
N ARG A 79 9.39 -5.51 10.95
CA ARG A 79 10.72 -5.69 10.33
C ARG A 79 11.79 -5.84 11.41
N GLY A 80 12.40 -7.02 11.46
CA GLY A 80 13.61 -7.32 12.23
C GLY A 80 14.86 -7.36 11.34
N PRO A 81 16.01 -7.79 11.87
CA PRO A 81 17.25 -7.89 11.11
C PRO A 81 17.13 -8.89 9.96
N GLY A 82 16.85 -8.40 8.75
CA GLY A 82 16.64 -9.20 7.55
C GLY A 82 15.41 -10.13 7.60
N LEU A 83 14.46 -9.91 8.51
CA LEU A 83 13.32 -10.80 8.71
C LEU A 83 12.02 -10.02 8.88
N LEU A 84 11.02 -10.40 8.10
CA LEU A 84 9.65 -9.91 8.10
C LEU A 84 8.77 -10.85 8.90
N ARG A 85 7.91 -10.31 9.80
CA ARG A 85 6.97 -11.12 10.61
C ARG A 85 5.58 -10.48 10.73
N ASN A 86 4.55 -11.32 10.79
CA ASN A 86 3.17 -10.93 11.10
C ASN A 86 2.57 -9.83 10.21
N GLY A 87 2.87 -9.83 8.92
CA GLY A 87 2.33 -8.85 7.97
C GLY A 87 1.99 -9.45 6.62
N LEU A 88 1.40 -8.62 5.78
CA LEU A 88 1.16 -8.81 4.36
C LEU A 88 1.93 -7.72 3.60
N GLY A 89 2.06 -7.89 2.28
CA GLY A 89 2.85 -7.01 1.42
C GLY A 89 2.78 -7.49 -0.02
N GLN A 90 3.83 -7.24 -0.80
CA GLN A 90 3.84 -7.44 -2.25
C GLN A 90 3.61 -8.89 -2.68
N LEU A 91 3.85 -9.87 -1.80
CA LEU A 91 3.56 -11.27 -2.12
C LEU A 91 2.06 -11.60 -2.09
N TYR A 92 1.22 -10.66 -1.65
CA TYR A 92 -0.22 -10.85 -1.48
C TYR A 92 -1.06 -9.63 -1.92
N ASP A 93 -0.47 -8.64 -2.60
CA ASP A 93 -1.17 -7.42 -3.03
C ASP A 93 -1.95 -7.57 -4.35
N GLY A 94 -1.80 -8.71 -5.04
CA GLY A 94 -2.46 -9.02 -6.30
C GLY A 94 -1.78 -8.41 -7.53
N GLU A 95 -0.67 -7.69 -7.36
CA GLU A 95 0.11 -7.13 -8.45
C GLU A 95 1.17 -8.14 -8.92
N LEU A 96 1.29 -8.33 -10.24
CA LEU A 96 2.32 -9.18 -10.81
C LEU A 96 3.51 -8.34 -11.27
N GLY A 97 4.71 -8.79 -10.92
CA GLY A 97 5.95 -8.16 -11.36
C GLY A 97 6.03 -8.06 -12.89
N LYS A 98 6.54 -6.93 -13.38
CA LYS A 98 6.74 -6.70 -14.80
C LYS A 98 7.93 -7.52 -15.32
N PRO A 99 7.91 -7.94 -16.60
CA PRO A 99 9.03 -8.65 -17.21
C PRO A 99 10.30 -7.78 -17.24
N LEU A 100 11.47 -8.44 -17.24
CA LEU A 100 12.79 -7.80 -17.14
C LEU A 100 13.09 -6.79 -18.25
N ASN A 101 12.51 -6.96 -19.44
CA ASN A 101 12.66 -6.01 -20.55
C ASN A 101 12.09 -4.61 -20.21
N TYR A 102 11.07 -4.55 -19.37
CA TYR A 102 10.47 -3.30 -18.90
C TYR A 102 11.39 -2.56 -17.92
N LEU A 103 12.13 -3.30 -17.10
CA LEU A 103 13.07 -2.75 -16.12
C LEU A 103 14.36 -2.25 -16.79
N GLN A 104 14.83 -2.92 -17.85
CA GLN A 104 15.97 -2.44 -18.65
C GLN A 104 15.69 -1.09 -19.33
N LEU A 105 14.46 -0.83 -19.80
CA LEU A 105 14.08 0.45 -20.41
C LEU A 105 14.06 1.62 -19.39
N GLN A 106 13.73 1.36 -18.13
CA GLN A 106 13.79 2.38 -17.07
C GLN A 106 15.21 2.62 -16.56
N ALA A 107 16.08 1.61 -16.61
CA ALA A 107 17.50 1.73 -16.27
C ALA A 107 18.33 2.38 -17.39
N TYR A 108 17.98 2.17 -18.66
CA TYR A 108 18.68 2.75 -19.83
C TYR A 108 18.12 4.12 -20.25
N GLY A 109 16.96 4.52 -19.69
CA GLY A 109 16.34 5.83 -19.89
C GLY A 109 16.75 6.88 -18.84
N ARG A 110 17.82 6.63 -18.07
CA ARG A 110 18.47 7.58 -17.15
C ARG A 110 19.94 7.72 -17.49
#